data_AF-A0A6L4YUM1-F1
#
_entry.id   AF-A0A6L4YUM1-F1
#
_cell.length_a   1.000
_cell.length_b   1.000
_cell.length_c   1.000
_cell.angle_alpha   90.00
_cell.angle_beta   90.00
_cell.angle_gamma   90.00
#
_symmetry.space_group_name_H-M   'P 1'
#
loop_
_entity.id
_entity.type
_entity.pdbx_description
1 polymer ?
#
loop_
_entity_poly.entity_id
_entity_poly.type
_entity_poly.pdbx_seq_one_letter_code
_entity_poly.pdbx_strand_id
1 'polypeptide(L)'
;MTLSDLSPGEKGIITKVKGRGAFRKRILEMGFVAGKEVSVIQRAPLMDPVEYNVMGYNVSLRNSEAMLIEILTESEVSLTPENEGNGSVEGTLLGYTAREKGKIINVALVGNPNSGKTTLFNHASGSRERVGNYSGVTVDAKEARFKKDDYTFIVTDLPGTYSVTAYSPEELYVRDFITESMPDVVVNIIDSSNLERN
;
A
#
# COMPACT_ATOMS: atom_id res chain seq x y z
N MET A 1 -7.01 7.13 -1.54
CA MET A 1 -8.36 6.52 -1.70
C MET A 1 -8.26 5.16 -2.41
N THR A 2 -9.30 4.34 -2.33
CA THR A 2 -9.45 3.07 -3.06
C THR A 2 -10.57 3.14 -4.10
N LEU A 3 -10.64 2.17 -5.01
CA LEU A 3 -11.63 2.15 -6.08
C LEU A 3 -13.07 1.98 -5.55
N SER A 4 -13.28 1.39 -4.37
CA SER A 4 -14.62 1.26 -3.76
C SER A 4 -15.19 2.58 -3.26
N ASP A 5 -14.33 3.59 -3.05
CA ASP A 5 -14.70 4.90 -2.51
C ASP A 5 -15.29 5.83 -3.57
N LEU A 6 -15.11 5.52 -4.86
CA LEU A 6 -15.63 6.34 -5.96
C LEU A 6 -17.16 6.26 -6.06
N SER A 7 -17.78 7.40 -6.34
CA SER A 7 -19.21 7.51 -6.65
C SER A 7 -19.47 7.31 -8.16
N PRO A 8 -20.68 6.87 -8.57
CA PRO A 8 -21.04 6.78 -9.99
C PRO A 8 -20.78 8.08 -10.74
N GLY A 9 -20.11 7.99 -11.89
CA GLY A 9 -19.67 9.13 -12.70
C GLY A 9 -18.30 9.68 -12.34
N GLU A 10 -17.72 9.32 -11.18
CA GLU A 10 -16.36 9.72 -10.83
C GLU A 10 -15.30 8.87 -11.52
N LYS A 11 -14.10 9.45 -11.60
CA LYS A 11 -12.94 8.87 -12.25
C LYS A 11 -11.72 8.94 -11.34
N GLY A 12 -10.80 8.01 -11.52
CA GLY A 12 -9.50 8.03 -10.88
C GLY A 12 -8.44 7.37 -11.74
N ILE A 13 -7.18 7.69 -11.45
CA ILE A 13 -6.02 7.00 -12.01
C ILE A 13 -5.59 5.92 -11.04
N ILE A 14 -5.51 4.67 -11.52
CA ILE A 14 -5.01 3.55 -10.73
C ILE A 14 -3.55 3.83 -10.38
N THR A 15 -3.23 3.81 -9.09
CA THR A 15 -1.85 3.96 -8.61
C THR A 15 -1.26 2.61 -8.25
N LYS A 16 -2.09 1.68 -7.74
CA LYS A 16 -1.62 0.38 -7.24
C LYS A 16 -2.72 -0.66 -7.19
N VAL A 17 -2.35 -1.92 -7.38
CA VAL A 17 -3.22 -3.08 -7.13
C VAL A 17 -2.57 -3.94 -6.04
N LYS A 18 -3.21 -3.98 -4.88
CA LYS A 18 -2.85 -4.82 -3.73
C LYS A 18 -3.31 -6.27 -3.93
N GLY A 19 -3.05 -7.10 -2.93
CA GLY A 19 -3.35 -8.53 -2.96
C GLY A 19 -2.23 -9.36 -3.59
N ARG A 20 -2.42 -10.69 -3.59
CA ARG A 20 -1.39 -11.67 -3.98
C ARG A 20 -1.98 -12.77 -4.88
N GLY A 21 -1.09 -13.52 -5.54
CA GLY A 21 -1.45 -14.73 -6.29
C GLY A 21 -2.45 -14.51 -7.43
N ALA A 22 -3.40 -15.44 -7.56
CA ALA A 22 -4.36 -15.49 -8.65
C ALA A 22 -5.24 -14.24 -8.75
N PHE A 23 -5.63 -13.66 -7.61
CA PHE A 23 -6.42 -12.43 -7.57
C PHE A 23 -5.70 -11.29 -8.30
N ARG A 24 -4.48 -10.96 -7.86
CA ARG A 24 -3.71 -9.84 -8.43
C ARG A 24 -3.43 -10.05 -9.91
N LYS A 25 -3.09 -11.28 -10.32
CA LYS A 25 -2.88 -11.63 -11.73
C LYS A 25 -4.13 -11.34 -12.57
N ARG A 26 -5.30 -11.83 -12.14
CA ARG A 26 -6.57 -11.60 -12.83
C ARG A 26 -6.94 -10.12 -12.93
N ILE A 27 -6.79 -9.36 -11.83
CA ILE A 27 -7.09 -7.91 -11.84
C ILE A 27 -6.22 -7.17 -12.87
N LEU A 28 -4.93 -7.49 -12.94
CA LEU A 28 -4.01 -6.90 -13.92
C LEU A 28 -4.37 -7.31 -15.36
N GLU A 29 -4.74 -8.58 -15.58
CA GLU A 29 -5.21 -9.08 -16.89
C GLU A 29 -6.49 -8.39 -17.36
N MET A 30 -7.37 -8.00 -16.42
CA MET A 30 -8.57 -7.18 -16.67
C MET A 30 -8.28 -5.68 -16.83
N GLY A 31 -7.02 -5.27 -17.03
CA GLY A 31 -6.68 -3.90 -17.39
C GLY A 31 -6.61 -2.90 -16.24
N PHE A 32 -6.84 -3.33 -15.00
CA PHE A 32 -6.62 -2.50 -13.81
C PHE A 32 -5.11 -2.41 -13.51
N VAL A 33 -4.40 -1.58 -14.27
CA VAL A 33 -2.95 -1.42 -14.20
C VAL A 33 -2.61 0.01 -13.78
N ALA A 34 -1.52 0.17 -13.01
CA ALA A 34 -1.07 1.49 -12.59
C ALA A 34 -0.90 2.46 -13.78
N GLY A 35 -1.35 3.70 -13.60
CA GLY A 35 -1.38 4.75 -14.61
C GLY A 35 -2.59 4.71 -15.56
N LYS A 36 -3.48 3.72 -15.46
CA LYS A 36 -4.72 3.68 -16.26
C LYS A 36 -5.86 4.41 -15.55
N GLU A 37 -6.67 5.11 -16.34
CA GLU A 37 -7.93 5.69 -15.87
C GLU A 37 -8.98 4.60 -15.69
N VAL A 38 -9.76 4.74 -14.62
CA VAL A 38 -10.92 3.92 -14.32
C VAL A 38 -12.06 4.83 -13.86
N SER A 39 -13.29 4.53 -14.28
CA SER A 39 -14.48 5.28 -13.88
C SER A 39 -15.57 4.38 -13.36
N VAL A 40 -16.40 4.88 -12.43
CA VAL A 40 -17.55 4.13 -11.94
C VAL A 40 -18.74 4.38 -12.85
N ILE A 41 -19.36 3.31 -13.33
CA ILE A 41 -20.57 3.39 -14.15
C ILE A 41 -21.79 3.42 -13.24
N GLN A 42 -21.97 2.36 -12.46
CA GLN A 42 -23.12 2.19 -11.59
C GLN A 42 -22.84 1.16 -10.49
N ARG A 43 -23.62 1.23 -9.41
CA ARG A 43 -23.62 0.22 -8.35
C ARG A 43 -24.83 -0.68 -8.53
N ALA A 44 -24.69 -1.98 -8.24
CA ALA A 44 -25.83 -2.88 -8.20
C ALA A 44 -26.88 -2.40 -7.18
N PRO A 45 -28.16 -2.83 -7.27
CA PRO A 45 -29.21 -2.42 -6.33
C PRO A 45 -28.89 -2.71 -4.85
N LEU A 46 -28.08 -3.74 -4.60
CA LEU A 46 -27.59 -4.10 -3.26
C LEU A 46 -26.20 -3.52 -2.95
N MET A 47 -25.76 -2.51 -3.70
CA MET A 47 -24.46 -1.82 -3.60
C MET A 47 -23.21 -2.67 -3.87
N ASP A 48 -23.39 -3.95 -4.22
CA ASP A 48 -22.32 -4.91 -4.57
C ASP A 48 -22.86 -5.95 -5.58
N PRO A 49 -22.17 -6.20 -6.72
CA PRO A 49 -20.92 -5.60 -7.18
C PRO A 49 -21.08 -4.19 -7.77
N VAL A 50 -19.96 -3.53 -8.04
CA VAL A 50 -19.88 -2.23 -8.71
C VAL A 50 -19.33 -2.41 -10.12
N GLU A 51 -19.92 -1.72 -11.10
CA GLU A 51 -19.50 -1.75 -12.49
C GLU A 51 -18.57 -0.58 -12.81
N TYR A 52 -17.41 -0.88 -13.38
CA TYR A 52 -16.35 0.06 -13.72
C TYR A 52 -16.07 0.05 -15.21
N ASN A 53 -15.75 1.20 -15.80
CA ASN A 53 -15.14 1.27 -17.13
C ASN A 53 -13.61 1.35 -16.97
N VAL A 54 -12.89 0.44 -17.62
CA VAL A 54 -11.43 0.42 -17.67
C VAL A 54 -10.99 0.03 -19.07
N MET A 55 -10.01 0.76 -19.63
CA MET A 55 -9.51 0.52 -20.99
C MET A 55 -10.61 0.42 -22.08
N GLY A 56 -11.74 1.13 -21.89
CA GLY A 56 -12.84 1.17 -22.86
C GLY A 56 -13.84 0.02 -22.79
N TYR A 57 -13.74 -0.87 -21.79
CA TYR A 57 -14.74 -1.92 -21.54
C TYR A 57 -15.19 -1.93 -20.08
N ASN A 58 -16.33 -2.58 -19.84
CA ASN A 58 -16.94 -2.63 -18.53
C ASN A 58 -16.53 -3.90 -17.78
N VAL A 59 -16.20 -3.76 -16.50
CA VAL A 59 -15.87 -4.86 -15.60
C VAL A 59 -16.63 -4.67 -14.29
N SER A 60 -17.28 -5.73 -13.81
CA SER A 60 -17.88 -5.75 -12.48
C SER A 60 -16.89 -6.32 -11.47
N LEU A 61 -16.65 -5.58 -10.38
CA LEU A 61 -15.85 -6.04 -9.25
C LEU A 61 -16.69 -6.05 -7.98
N ARG A 62 -16.43 -7.01 -7.10
CA ARG A 62 -16.97 -6.96 -5.73
C ARG A 62 -16.34 -5.79 -4.97
N ASN A 63 -17.05 -5.24 -4.00
CA ASN A 63 -16.51 -4.17 -3.13
C ASN A 63 -15.20 -4.59 -2.46
N SER A 64 -15.11 -5.84 -1.97
CA SER A 64 -13.89 -6.39 -1.37
C SER A 64 -12.70 -6.43 -2.32
N GLU A 65 -12.93 -6.54 -3.62
CA GLU A 65 -11.89 -6.54 -4.66
C GLU A 65 -11.50 -5.10 -5.02
N ALA A 66 -12.47 -4.20 -5.13
CA ALA A 66 -12.25 -2.78 -5.40
C ALA A 66 -11.49 -2.07 -4.27
N MET A 67 -11.67 -2.48 -3.01
CA MET A 67 -10.89 -2.00 -1.86
C MET A 67 -9.38 -2.28 -1.99
N LEU A 68 -8.98 -3.25 -2.82
CA LEU A 68 -7.58 -3.59 -3.04
C LEU A 68 -6.94 -2.78 -4.18
N ILE A 69 -7.67 -1.90 -4.84
CA ILE A 69 -7.17 -1.09 -5.96
C ILE A 69 -7.07 0.35 -5.47
N GLU A 70 -5.84 0.85 -5.31
CA GLU A 70 -5.60 2.24 -4.91
C GLU A 70 -5.65 3.15 -6.13
N ILE A 71 -6.28 4.30 -5.94
CA ILE A 71 -6.47 5.31 -6.99
C ILE A 71 -6.06 6.69 -6.48
N LEU A 72 -5.87 7.59 -7.45
CA LEU A 72 -5.70 9.03 -7.24
C LEU A 72 -6.78 9.75 -8.06
N THR A 73 -7.53 10.64 -7.42
CA THR A 73 -8.53 11.50 -8.06
C THR A 73 -7.97 12.90 -8.26
N GLU A 74 -8.62 13.69 -9.13
CA GLU A 74 -8.26 15.10 -9.35
C GLU A 74 -8.37 15.92 -8.06
N SER A 75 -9.39 15.65 -7.23
CA SER A 75 -9.58 16.32 -5.94
C SER A 75 -8.45 16.09 -4.94
N GLU A 76 -7.78 14.91 -4.96
CA GLU A 76 -6.62 14.64 -4.11
C GLU A 76 -5.36 15.40 -4.56
N VAL A 77 -5.23 15.75 -5.84
CA VAL A 77 -4.05 16.45 -6.36
C VAL A 77 -4.08 17.95 -6.02
N SER A 78 -5.26 18.58 -6.12
CA SER A 78 -5.42 20.00 -5.80
C SER A 78 -5.19 20.35 -4.32
N LEU A 79 -5.19 19.35 -3.43
CA LEU A 79 -4.93 19.51 -1.99
C LEU A 79 -3.44 19.42 -1.61
N THR A 80 -2.56 19.08 -2.55
CA THR A 80 -1.11 19.11 -2.26
C THR A 80 -0.63 20.58 -2.25
N PRO A 81 0.05 21.05 -1.19
CA PRO A 81 0.35 22.49 -0.99
C PRO A 81 1.42 23.05 -1.95
N GLU A 82 1.92 22.24 -2.88
CA GLU A 82 2.79 22.69 -3.96
C GLU A 82 1.94 22.80 -5.23
N ASN A 83 1.64 24.04 -5.66
CA ASN A 83 1.35 24.49 -7.03
C ASN A 83 0.02 25.22 -7.24
N GLU A 84 -0.03 26.50 -6.85
CA GLU A 84 -0.80 27.50 -7.59
C GLU A 84 0.02 27.93 -8.82
N GLY A 85 -0.40 27.53 -10.03
CA GLY A 85 0.29 27.99 -11.25
C GLY A 85 -0.13 27.35 -12.56
N ASN A 86 -1.08 28.01 -13.24
CA ASN A 86 -1.42 27.99 -14.68
C ASN A 86 -1.97 26.69 -15.31
N GLY A 87 -3.20 26.84 -15.83
CA GLY A 87 -4.00 25.80 -16.46
C GLY A 87 -3.44 25.25 -17.78
N SER A 88 -4.01 24.11 -18.17
CA SER A 88 -3.62 23.14 -19.22
C SER A 88 -2.58 22.07 -18.82
N VAL A 89 -2.08 22.07 -17.59
CA VAL A 89 -1.11 21.09 -17.04
C VAL A 89 -1.77 19.97 -16.20
N GLU A 90 -3.07 20.05 -15.95
CA GLU A 90 -3.79 19.24 -14.94
C GLU A 90 -3.77 17.73 -15.21
N GLY A 91 -4.02 17.28 -16.45
CA GLY A 91 -3.93 15.85 -16.80
C GLY A 91 -2.50 15.30 -16.74
N THR A 92 -1.51 16.15 -17.01
CA THR A 92 -0.09 15.79 -16.93
C THR A 92 0.36 15.67 -15.47
N LEU A 93 -0.12 16.57 -14.59
CA LEU A 93 0.20 16.57 -13.16
C LEU A 93 -0.43 15.35 -12.45
N LEU A 94 -1.70 15.03 -12.74
CA LEU A 94 -2.37 13.85 -12.19
C LEU A 94 -1.63 12.56 -12.60
N GLY A 95 -1.24 12.46 -13.87
CA GLY A 95 -0.45 11.32 -14.38
C GLY A 95 0.94 11.24 -13.75
N TYR A 96 1.62 12.38 -13.54
CA TYR A 96 2.91 12.44 -12.86
C TYR A 96 2.81 12.01 -11.39
N THR A 97 1.87 12.58 -10.63
CA THR A 97 1.65 12.26 -9.22
C THR A 97 1.20 10.81 -9.03
N ALA A 98 0.37 10.27 -9.93
CA ALA A 98 -0.01 8.87 -9.92
C ALA A 98 1.19 7.94 -10.18
N ARG A 99 2.08 8.31 -11.11
CA ARG A 99 3.34 7.58 -11.34
C ARG A 99 4.25 7.61 -10.12
N GLU A 100 4.44 8.78 -9.51
CA GLU A 100 5.25 8.92 -8.29
C GLU A 100 4.67 8.10 -7.13
N LYS A 101 3.35 8.14 -6.89
CA LYS A 101 2.69 7.24 -5.92
C LYS A 101 2.92 5.77 -6.25
N GLY A 102 2.88 5.40 -7.53
CA GLY A 102 3.18 4.04 -8.01
C GLY A 102 4.64 3.60 -7.78
N LYS A 103 5.56 4.52 -7.49
CA LYS A 103 6.96 4.23 -7.13
C LYS A 103 7.21 4.17 -5.62
N ILE A 104 6.14 4.15 -4.81
CA ILE A 104 6.25 3.94 -3.36
C ILE A 104 6.17 2.44 -3.05
N ILE A 105 7.21 1.93 -2.40
CA ILE A 105 7.32 0.53 -1.96
C ILE A 105 7.28 0.50 -0.43
N ASN A 106 6.24 -0.12 0.11
CA ASN A 106 6.07 -0.37 1.53
C ASN A 106 6.72 -1.70 1.90
N VAL A 107 7.68 -1.66 2.82
CA VAL A 107 8.46 -2.80 3.27
C VAL A 107 8.22 -3.03 4.76
N ALA A 108 7.78 -4.22 5.13
CA ALA A 108 7.73 -4.63 6.53
C ALA A 108 8.95 -5.48 6.87
N LEU A 109 9.68 -5.11 7.92
CA LEU A 109 10.72 -5.95 8.50
C LEU A 109 10.11 -6.82 9.59
N VAL A 110 10.25 -8.14 9.47
CA VAL A 110 9.84 -9.13 10.48
C VAL A 110 11.01 -9.99 10.87
N GLY A 111 10.90 -10.69 11.99
CA GLY A 111 11.89 -11.65 12.44
C GLY A 111 11.87 -11.78 13.96
N ASN A 112 12.64 -12.74 14.45
CA ASN A 112 12.74 -13.00 15.88
C ASN A 112 13.31 -11.80 16.64
N PRO A 113 13.00 -11.66 17.94
CA PRO A 113 13.74 -10.76 18.84
C PRO A 113 15.24 -11.01 18.73
N ASN A 114 16.02 -9.92 18.70
CA ASN A 114 17.49 -9.93 18.60
C ASN A 114 18.07 -10.55 17.31
N SER A 115 17.29 -10.69 16.23
CA SER A 115 17.76 -11.18 14.91
C SER A 115 18.61 -10.18 14.11
N GLY A 116 18.81 -8.95 14.62
CA GLY A 116 19.50 -7.87 13.90
C GLY A 116 18.57 -6.98 13.05
N LYS A 117 17.25 -7.19 13.14
CA LYS A 117 16.23 -6.41 12.42
C LYS A 117 16.38 -4.88 12.59
N THR A 118 16.48 -4.39 13.82
CA THR A 118 16.65 -2.95 14.10
C THR A 118 18.00 -2.41 13.61
N THR A 119 19.05 -3.23 13.59
CA THR A 119 20.35 -2.86 13.00
C THR A 119 20.22 -2.63 11.50
N LEU A 120 19.55 -3.56 10.79
CA LEU A 120 19.28 -3.40 9.36
C LEU A 120 18.41 -2.17 9.08
N PHE A 121 17.36 -1.96 9.90
CA PHE A 121 16.49 -0.80 9.81
C PHE A 121 17.27 0.51 9.92
N ASN A 122 18.11 0.65 10.95
CA ASN A 122 18.91 1.86 11.18
C ASN A 122 19.89 2.13 10.04
N HIS A 123 20.51 1.06 9.51
CA HIS A 123 21.40 1.17 8.36
C HIS A 123 20.65 1.63 7.11
N ALA A 124 19.46 1.09 6.85
CA ALA A 124 18.64 1.47 5.71
C ALA A 124 18.04 2.88 5.85
N SER A 125 17.67 3.30 7.06
CA SER A 125 17.04 4.59 7.33
C SER A 125 18.03 5.75 7.44
N GLY A 126 19.33 5.48 7.52
CA GLY A 126 20.34 6.50 7.79
C GLY A 126 20.10 7.21 9.13
N SER A 127 19.56 6.49 10.12
CA SER A 127 19.17 6.99 11.44
C SER A 127 18.07 8.07 11.43
N ARG A 128 17.30 8.20 10.35
CA ARG A 128 16.11 9.07 10.28
C ARG A 128 14.85 8.24 10.51
N GLU A 129 14.45 8.10 11.77
CA GLU A 129 13.24 7.39 12.15
C GLU A 129 12.11 8.35 12.57
N ARG A 130 10.88 7.94 12.30
CA ARG A 130 9.68 8.48 12.94
C ARG A 130 9.06 7.35 13.75
N VAL A 131 8.95 7.57 15.06
CA VAL A 131 8.27 6.63 15.97
C VAL A 131 6.79 6.98 15.97
N GLY A 132 5.93 5.98 15.77
CA GLY A 132 4.49 6.12 15.85
C GLY A 132 3.91 5.08 16.80
N ASN A 133 2.88 5.47 17.56
CA ASN A 133 2.10 4.55 18.38
C ASN A 133 0.96 3.99 17.53
N TYR A 134 0.79 2.67 17.48
CA TYR A 134 -0.38 2.07 16.84
C TYR A 134 -1.56 2.06 17.82
N SER A 135 -2.75 2.37 17.32
CA SER A 135 -3.94 2.57 18.17
C SER A 135 -4.31 1.30 18.95
N GLY A 136 -4.27 1.37 20.28
CA GLY A 136 -4.81 0.34 21.17
C GLY A 136 -3.77 -0.60 21.80
N VAL A 137 -2.49 -0.51 21.43
CA VAL A 137 -1.40 -1.30 22.02
C VAL A 137 -0.16 -0.44 22.26
N THR A 138 0.60 -0.71 23.33
CA THR A 138 1.89 -0.04 23.65
C THR A 138 3.05 -0.61 22.84
N VAL A 139 2.77 -1.02 21.60
CA VAL A 139 3.73 -1.71 20.76
C VAL A 139 4.27 -0.71 19.75
N ASP A 140 5.53 -0.32 19.93
CA ASP A 140 6.20 0.66 19.09
C ASP A 140 6.51 0.06 17.72
N ALA A 141 6.05 0.72 16.67
CA ALA A 141 6.53 0.48 15.30
C ALA A 141 7.32 1.71 14.85
N LYS A 142 8.50 1.44 14.29
CA LYS A 142 9.37 2.50 13.76
C LYS A 142 9.21 2.55 12.26
N GLU A 143 8.94 3.74 11.72
CA GLU A 143 8.88 3.95 10.29
C GLU A 143 10.05 4.82 9.83
N ALA A 144 10.65 4.43 8.71
CA ALA A 144 11.64 5.22 8.02
C ALA A 144 11.28 5.37 6.56
N ARG A 145 11.61 6.53 6.00
CA ARG A 145 11.40 6.84 4.59
C ARG A 145 12.72 7.22 3.95
N PHE A 146 13.08 6.54 2.86
CA PHE A 146 14.24 6.88 2.06
C PHE A 146 13.97 6.74 0.57
N LYS A 147 14.76 7.43 -0.25
CA LYS A 147 14.73 7.32 -1.70
C LYS A 147 15.94 6.53 -2.18
N LYS A 148 15.73 5.64 -3.14
CA LYS A 148 16.79 4.95 -3.87
C LYS A 148 16.40 4.90 -5.34
N ASP A 149 17.26 5.48 -6.18
CA ASP A 149 16.95 5.76 -7.57
C ASP A 149 15.61 6.52 -7.69
N ASP A 150 14.72 6.03 -8.54
CA ASP A 150 13.39 6.58 -8.76
C ASP A 150 12.34 6.13 -7.73
N TYR A 151 12.69 5.25 -6.79
CA TYR A 151 11.74 4.66 -5.84
C TYR A 151 11.83 5.30 -4.46
N THR A 152 10.68 5.42 -3.83
CA THR A 152 10.58 5.79 -2.41
C THR A 152 10.24 4.55 -1.61
N PHE A 153 11.09 4.19 -0.66
CA PHE A 153 10.86 3.09 0.27
C PHE A 153 10.30 3.65 1.57
N ILE A 154 9.22 3.04 2.04
CA ILE A 154 8.69 3.23 3.39
C ILE A 154 8.92 1.91 4.10
N VAL A 155 9.83 1.90 5.07
CA VAL A 155 10.21 0.71 5.81
C VAL A 155 9.64 0.80 7.21
N THR A 156 8.91 -0.23 7.63
CA THR A 156 8.37 -0.35 8.97
C THR A 156 9.11 -1.47 9.71
N ASP A 157 9.77 -1.14 10.81
CA ASP A 157 10.33 -2.09 11.75
C ASP A 157 9.22 -2.60 12.67
N LEU A 158 8.78 -3.85 12.46
CA LEU A 158 7.77 -4.46 13.31
C LEU A 158 8.41 -5.08 14.56
N PRO A 159 7.65 -5.28 15.65
CA PRO A 159 8.14 -5.98 16.83
C PRO A 159 8.75 -7.34 16.49
N GLY A 160 9.80 -7.69 17.24
CA GLY A 160 10.37 -9.03 17.13
C GLY A 160 9.35 -10.05 17.62
N THR A 161 9.06 -11.06 16.79
CA THR A 161 8.14 -12.14 17.15
C THR A 161 8.70 -13.50 16.75
N TYR A 162 8.43 -14.54 17.54
CA TYR A 162 8.76 -15.93 17.22
C TYR A 162 7.68 -16.63 16.40
N SER A 163 6.48 -16.05 16.35
CA SER A 163 5.36 -16.61 15.60
C SER A 163 4.40 -15.53 15.10
N VAL A 164 3.64 -15.88 14.07
CA VAL A 164 2.50 -15.09 13.58
C VAL A 164 1.16 -15.70 14.00
N THR A 165 1.20 -16.68 14.92
CA THR A 165 0.02 -17.37 15.46
C THR A 165 -0.77 -16.55 16.49
N ALA A 166 -0.36 -15.30 16.77
CA ALA A 166 -1.13 -14.30 17.49
C ALA A 166 -1.40 -14.63 18.98
N TYR A 167 -0.41 -15.23 19.68
CA TYR A 167 -0.52 -15.53 21.11
C TYR A 167 -0.11 -14.38 22.02
N SER A 168 0.74 -13.46 21.55
CA SER A 168 1.11 -12.23 22.28
C SER A 168 0.57 -10.98 21.58
N PRO A 169 0.45 -9.84 22.29
CA PRO A 169 0.09 -8.56 21.68
C PRO A 169 1.00 -8.17 20.51
N GLU A 170 2.30 -8.48 20.61
CA GLU A 170 3.27 -8.24 19.54
C GLU A 170 3.01 -9.15 18.33
N GLU A 171 2.73 -10.44 18.54
CA GLU A 171 2.41 -11.36 17.44
C GLU A 171 1.11 -10.97 16.74
N LEU A 172 0.09 -10.58 17.51
CA LEU A 172 -1.18 -10.04 17.02
C LEU A 172 -0.92 -8.79 16.17
N TYR A 173 -0.16 -7.85 16.71
CA TYR A 173 0.20 -6.63 16.02
C TYR A 173 0.91 -6.88 14.68
N VAL A 174 1.91 -7.77 14.66
CA VAL A 174 2.64 -8.13 13.44
C VAL A 174 1.69 -8.75 12.41
N ARG A 175 0.84 -9.69 12.82
CA ARG A 175 -0.12 -10.35 11.94
C ARG A 175 -1.13 -9.37 11.35
N ASP A 176 -1.71 -8.54 12.20
CA ASP A 176 -2.75 -7.57 11.83
C ASP A 176 -2.14 -6.50 10.92
N PHE A 177 -0.94 -5.98 11.24
CA PHE A 177 -0.21 -5.08 10.35
C PHE A 177 0.01 -5.68 8.96
N ILE A 178 0.53 -6.91 8.86
CA ILE A 178 0.79 -7.55 7.56
C ILE A 178 -0.52 -7.73 6.75
N THR A 179 -1.62 -8.03 7.43
CA THR A 179 -2.91 -8.32 6.80
C THR A 179 -3.66 -7.05 6.40
N GLU A 180 -3.65 -6.02 7.24
CA GLU A 180 -4.38 -4.78 7.05
C GLU A 180 -3.60 -3.79 6.18
N SER A 181 -2.34 -3.53 6.51
CA SER A 181 -1.51 -2.58 5.75
C SER A 181 -1.11 -3.14 4.38
N MET A 182 -1.05 -4.47 4.25
CA MET A 182 -0.63 -5.21 3.05
C MET A 182 0.66 -4.64 2.44
N PRO A 183 1.81 -4.77 3.13
CA PRO A 183 3.08 -4.28 2.60
C PRO A 183 3.40 -4.98 1.28
N ASP A 184 4.10 -4.27 0.39
CA ASP A 184 4.53 -4.81 -0.91
C ASP A 184 5.54 -5.92 -0.75
N VAL A 185 6.43 -5.75 0.23
CA VAL A 185 7.52 -6.67 0.53
C VAL A 185 7.54 -6.91 2.03
N VAL A 186 7.63 -8.18 2.40
CA VAL A 186 7.96 -8.57 3.77
C VAL A 186 9.37 -9.13 3.74
N VAL A 187 10.28 -8.56 4.53
CA VAL A 187 11.65 -9.04 4.66
C VAL A 187 11.76 -9.75 6.01
N ASN A 188 11.93 -11.07 5.97
CA ASN A 188 12.16 -11.87 7.17
C ASN A 188 13.65 -11.88 7.51
N ILE A 189 14.00 -11.32 8.66
CA ILE A 189 15.37 -11.23 9.15
C ILE A 189 15.66 -12.43 10.04
N ILE A 190 16.66 -13.19 9.62
CA ILE A 190 17.05 -14.45 10.25
C ILE A 190 18.46 -14.32 10.80
N ASP A 191 18.64 -14.68 12.06
CA ASP A 191 19.97 -14.85 12.65
C ASP A 191 20.58 -16.18 12.22
N SER A 192 21.61 -16.10 11.37
CA SER A 192 22.35 -17.27 10.86
C SER A 192 22.97 -18.15 11.94
N SER A 193 23.26 -17.60 13.14
CA SER A 193 23.84 -18.37 14.25
C SER A 193 22.79 -19.24 14.98
N ASN A 194 21.51 -18.98 14.76
CA ASN A 194 20.39 -19.65 15.43
C ASN A 194 19.31 -20.07 14.43
N LEU A 195 19.69 -20.71 13.33
CA LEU A 195 18.77 -21.02 12.22
C LEU A 195 17.56 -21.86 12.63
N GLU A 196 17.75 -22.87 13.50
CA GLU A 196 16.65 -23.73 13.98
C GLU A 196 15.59 -22.98 14.79
N ARG A 197 15.96 -21.85 15.40
CA ARG A 197 15.07 -21.01 16.21
C ARG A 197 14.29 -19.98 15.39
N ASN A 198 14.75 -19.63 14.18
CA ASN A 198 14.15 -18.61 13.30
C ASN A 198 13.15 -19.23 12.33
#